data_AF-A0A645EZ30-F1
#
_entry.id   AF-A0A645EZ30-F1
#
_cell.length_a   1.000
_cell.length_b   1.000
_cell.length_c   1.000
_cell.angle_alpha   90.00
_cell.angle_beta   90.00
_cell.angle_gamma   90.00
#
_symmetry.space_group_name_H-M   'P 1'
#
loop_
_entity.id
_entity.type
_entity.pdbx_description
1 polymer ?
#
loop_
_entity_poly.entity_id
_entity_poly.type
_entity_poly.pdbx_seq_one_letter_code
_entity_poly.pdbx_strand_id
1 'polypeptide(L)'
;MLNVEKAQEYKVLGNDKLQPVISTIGAGLTRYNNMGKDDDFDSDVTFDVSKVRYHKVIIMADADVDGSHIRTLLLTFFFRYMRPLIEAGYVYFAMPPLYKITIGKKVQYAYDEEARVKILQENNISDPSKVAIQRYKGLGEMNAEQLWSTTMDPENRLLKQVTIENAADADIIFTMLMGEEVAPRREFIEENATYANIDA
;
A
#
# COMPACT_ATOMS: atom_id res chain seq x y z
N MET A 1 12.46 -0.76 0.74
CA MET A 1 12.04 -0.57 2.15
C MET A 1 12.62 -1.74 2.95
N LEU A 2 12.95 -1.53 4.23
CA LEU A 2 13.44 -2.62 5.10
C LEU A 2 12.24 -3.45 5.57
N ASN A 3 12.34 -4.78 5.55
CA ASN A 3 11.36 -5.63 6.22
C ASN A 3 11.60 -5.57 7.73
N VAL A 4 10.74 -4.84 8.43
CA VAL A 4 10.90 -4.58 9.86
C VAL A 4 10.50 -5.76 10.75
N GLU A 5 9.84 -6.78 10.19
CA GLU A 5 9.52 -8.02 10.91
C GLU A 5 10.77 -8.86 11.17
N LYS A 6 11.72 -8.86 10.22
CA LYS A 6 13.00 -9.58 10.32
C LYS A 6 14.14 -8.72 10.87
N ALA A 7 13.99 -7.40 10.79
CA ALA A 7 15.08 -6.50 11.14
C ALA A 7 15.18 -6.31 12.65
N GLN A 8 16.41 -6.34 13.15
CA GLN A 8 16.71 -5.88 14.51
C GLN A 8 16.34 -4.40 14.67
N GLU A 9 15.87 -4.02 15.85
CA GLU A 9 15.30 -2.70 16.13
C GLU A 9 16.26 -1.56 15.82
N TYR A 10 17.53 -1.66 16.21
CA TYR A 10 18.53 -0.62 15.90
C TYR A 10 18.71 -0.40 14.39
N LYS A 11 18.46 -1.41 13.56
CA LYS A 11 18.49 -1.26 12.09
C LYS A 11 17.24 -0.56 11.57
N VAL A 12 16.10 -0.74 12.23
CA VAL A 12 14.86 -0.03 11.90
C VAL A 12 15.01 1.45 12.25
N LEU A 13 15.49 1.74 13.47
CA LEU A 13 15.75 3.10 13.93
C LEU A 13 16.87 3.77 13.11
N GLY A 14 17.94 3.05 12.78
CA GLY A 14 19.02 3.59 11.95
C GLY A 14 18.74 3.64 10.45
N ASN A 15 17.52 3.32 9.99
CA ASN A 15 17.25 3.21 8.55
C ASN A 15 17.01 4.58 7.90
N ASP A 16 17.87 4.97 6.96
CA ASP A 16 17.77 6.23 6.21
C ASP A 16 16.45 6.41 5.44
N LYS A 17 15.74 5.32 5.11
CA LYS A 17 14.45 5.39 4.41
C LYS A 17 13.27 5.52 5.37
N LEU A 18 13.39 5.06 6.62
CA LEU A 18 12.34 5.16 7.63
C LEU A 18 12.44 6.44 8.46
N GLN A 19 13.65 6.94 8.71
CA GLN A 19 13.88 8.17 9.48
C GLN A 19 13.10 9.39 8.95
N PRO A 20 13.06 9.64 7.61
CA PRO A 20 12.21 10.70 7.06
C PRO A 20 10.72 10.48 7.33
N VAL A 21 10.24 9.23 7.27
CA VAL A 21 8.83 8.90 7.54
C VAL A 21 8.50 9.15 9.01
N ILE A 22 9.35 8.67 9.92
CA ILE A 22 9.18 8.83 11.38
C ILE A 22 9.15 10.31 11.77
N SER A 23 10.14 11.07 11.31
CA SER A 23 10.25 12.51 11.61
C SER A 23 9.09 13.33 11.03
N THR A 24 8.64 13.00 9.81
CA THR A 24 7.52 13.66 9.14
C THR A 24 6.20 13.42 9.86
N ILE A 25 5.93 12.18 10.29
CA ILE A 25 4.74 11.86 11.09
C ILE A 25 4.80 12.57 12.45
N GLY A 26 5.98 12.59 13.08
CA GLY A 26 6.27 13.41 14.25
C GLY A 26 5.64 12.95 15.57
N ALA A 27 5.13 11.72 15.61
CA ALA A 27 4.37 11.18 16.75
C ALA A 27 5.19 10.27 17.69
N GLY A 28 6.47 10.02 17.40
CA GLY A 28 7.27 9.02 18.13
C GLY A 28 7.11 7.61 17.55
N LEU A 29 7.55 6.59 18.28
CA LEU A 29 7.47 5.19 17.89
C LEU A 29 7.05 4.31 19.06
N THR A 30 6.33 3.24 18.77
CA THR A 30 6.03 2.21 19.78
C THR A 30 5.96 0.89 19.07
N ARG A 31 6.78 -0.08 19.51
CA ARG A 31 6.74 -1.41 18.96
C ARG A 31 5.52 -2.16 19.50
N TYR A 32 4.89 -2.92 18.62
CA TYR A 32 3.78 -3.81 18.93
C TYR A 32 4.10 -5.24 18.52
N ASN A 33 3.83 -6.16 19.42
CA ASN A 33 3.94 -7.60 19.23
C ASN A 33 2.57 -8.28 19.44
N ASN A 34 2.58 -9.61 19.50
CA ASN A 34 1.40 -10.46 19.60
C ASN A 34 0.67 -10.28 20.96
N MET A 35 1.32 -9.68 21.95
CA MET A 35 0.74 -9.37 23.27
C MET A 35 0.26 -7.91 23.39
N GLY A 36 0.47 -7.09 22.35
CA GLY A 36 0.10 -5.68 22.36
C GLY A 36 1.32 -4.77 22.29
N LYS A 37 1.32 -3.70 23.10
CA LYS A 37 2.46 -2.79 23.22
C LYS A 37 3.66 -3.55 23.79
N ASP A 38 4.81 -3.41 23.16
CA ASP A 38 6.06 -3.95 23.66
C ASP A 38 6.64 -2.98 24.70
N ASP A 39 6.49 -3.31 25.99
CA ASP A 39 6.94 -2.47 27.09
C ASP A 39 8.47 -2.47 27.26
N ASP A 40 9.16 -3.45 26.68
CA ASP A 40 10.63 -3.55 26.67
C ASP A 40 11.26 -2.75 25.52
N PHE A 41 10.45 -2.15 24.64
CA PHE A 41 10.93 -1.32 23.55
C PHE A 41 11.46 0.03 24.06
N ASP A 42 12.78 0.09 24.22
CA ASP A 42 13.51 1.30 24.61
C ASP A 42 13.52 2.32 23.48
N SER A 43 12.44 3.11 23.42
CA SER A 43 12.40 4.34 22.64
C SER A 43 12.21 5.52 23.57
N ASP A 44 13.02 6.56 23.38
CA ASP A 44 12.93 7.81 24.14
C ASP A 44 11.53 8.46 24.06
N VAL A 45 10.71 8.07 23.07
CA VAL A 45 9.40 8.66 22.79
C VAL A 45 8.39 7.60 22.34
N THR A 46 7.44 7.27 23.24
CA THR A 46 6.24 6.49 22.91
C THR A 46 5.40 7.19 21.83
N PHE A 47 4.78 6.41 20.95
CA PHE A 47 3.89 6.89 19.89
C PHE A 47 2.66 7.57 20.49
N ASP A 48 2.44 8.82 20.11
CA ASP A 48 1.32 9.65 20.54
C ASP A 48 0.56 10.17 19.31
N VAL A 49 -0.62 9.58 19.07
CA VAL A 49 -1.46 9.92 17.92
C VAL A 49 -1.89 11.38 17.90
N SER A 50 -1.96 12.06 19.05
CA SER A 50 -2.34 13.48 19.13
C SER A 50 -1.28 14.42 18.56
N LYS A 51 -0.03 13.95 18.43
CA LYS A 51 1.11 14.70 17.87
C LYS A 51 1.31 14.46 16.37
N VAL A 52 0.47 13.63 15.76
CA VAL A 52 0.56 13.34 14.31
C VAL A 52 0.38 14.63 13.52
N ARG A 53 1.36 14.97 12.68
CA ARG A 53 1.33 16.19 11.87
C ARG A 53 0.37 16.11 10.68
N TYR A 54 0.09 14.89 10.20
CA TYR A 54 -0.71 14.64 8.99
C TYR A 54 -1.77 13.57 9.24
N HIS A 55 -3.04 13.96 9.18
CA HIS A 55 -4.21 13.07 9.36
C HIS A 55 -4.56 12.25 8.10
N LYS A 56 -3.75 12.38 7.04
CA LYS A 56 -3.85 11.58 5.80
C LYS A 56 -2.45 11.21 5.32
N VAL A 57 -2.00 10.02 5.67
CA VAL A 57 -0.79 9.37 5.19
C VAL A 57 -1.17 8.48 4.01
N ILE A 58 -0.86 8.93 2.80
CA ILE A 58 -1.24 8.24 1.56
C ILE A 58 -0.02 7.48 1.02
N ILE A 59 -0.11 6.15 1.01
CA ILE A 59 0.86 5.26 0.36
C ILE A 59 0.52 5.23 -1.13
N MET A 60 1.36 5.86 -1.93
CA MET A 60 1.27 5.85 -3.39
C MET A 60 2.45 5.05 -3.95
N ALA A 61 2.14 3.89 -4.53
CA ALA A 61 3.09 2.97 -5.13
C ALA A 61 2.50 2.43 -6.44
N ASP A 62 3.37 1.90 -7.30
CA ASP A 62 3.01 1.36 -8.60
C ASP A 62 1.96 0.24 -8.50
N ALA A 63 1.22 0.04 -9.60
CA ALA A 63 0.15 -0.96 -9.67
C ALA A 63 0.66 -2.38 -9.98
N ASP A 64 1.98 -2.57 -9.95
CA ASP A 64 2.65 -3.83 -10.24
C ASP A 64 2.98 -4.64 -8.97
N VAL A 65 3.73 -5.73 -9.17
CA VAL A 65 4.14 -6.65 -8.10
C VAL A 65 5.11 -5.99 -7.12
N ASP A 66 5.98 -5.10 -7.60
CA ASP A 66 6.96 -4.40 -6.76
C ASP A 66 6.29 -3.32 -5.90
N GLY A 67 5.31 -2.61 -6.47
CA GLY A 67 4.44 -1.70 -5.72
C GLY A 67 3.65 -2.42 -4.63
N SER A 68 3.12 -3.61 -4.93
CA SER A 68 2.45 -4.47 -3.94
C SER A 68 3.39 -4.88 -2.81
N HIS A 69 4.64 -5.24 -3.12
CA HIS A 69 5.65 -5.58 -2.12
C HIS A 69 6.01 -4.38 -1.22
N ILE A 70 6.20 -3.19 -1.79
CA ILE A 70 6.49 -1.97 -1.03
C ILE A 70 5.32 -1.59 -0.11
N ARG A 71 4.07 -1.73 -0.59
CA ARG A 71 2.87 -1.51 0.22
C ARG A 71 2.86 -2.41 1.45
N THR A 72 3.13 -3.70 1.28
CA THR A 72 3.18 -4.65 2.40
C THR A 72 4.27 -4.29 3.39
N LEU A 73 5.46 -3.87 2.93
CA LEU A 73 6.55 -3.44 3.81
C LEU A 73 6.18 -2.19 4.63
N LEU A 74 5.53 -1.20 4.02
CA LEU A 74 5.06 0.01 4.71
C LEU A 74 3.93 -0.30 5.69
N LEU A 75 2.98 -1.15 5.30
CA LEU A 75 1.93 -1.61 6.20
C LEU A 75 2.48 -2.36 7.39
N THR A 76 3.46 -3.25 7.18
CA THR A 76 4.14 -3.98 8.27
C THR A 76 4.79 -2.98 9.22
N PHE A 77 5.49 -1.97 8.68
CA PHE A 77 6.06 -0.90 9.50
C PHE A 77 5.01 -0.14 10.31
N PHE A 78 3.94 0.33 9.69
CA PHE A 78 2.88 1.03 10.40
C PHE A 78 2.18 0.14 11.43
N PHE A 79 1.90 -1.12 11.11
CA PHE A 79 1.27 -2.05 12.05
C PHE A 79 2.15 -2.38 13.25
N ARG A 80 3.47 -2.54 13.04
CA ARG A 80 4.44 -2.89 14.09
C ARG A 80 4.90 -1.71 14.92
N TYR A 81 4.95 -0.49 14.37
CA TYR A 81 5.59 0.65 15.03
C TYR A 81 4.69 1.88 15.24
N MET A 82 3.55 1.92 14.54
CA MET A 82 2.62 3.06 14.52
C MET A 82 1.17 2.59 14.44
N ARG A 83 0.81 1.48 15.11
CA ARG A 83 -0.52 0.88 15.03
C ARG A 83 -1.67 1.90 15.23
N PRO A 84 -1.58 2.84 16.20
CA PRO A 84 -2.63 3.84 16.40
C PRO A 84 -2.84 4.78 15.20
N LEU A 85 -1.87 4.91 14.30
CA LEU A 85 -2.02 5.67 13.04
C LEU A 85 -3.04 5.00 12.10
N ILE A 86 -3.05 3.67 12.07
CA ILE A 86 -4.00 2.89 11.27
C ILE A 86 -5.37 2.89 11.97
N GLU A 87 -5.40 2.68 13.29
CA GLU A 87 -6.63 2.67 14.08
C GLU A 87 -7.36 4.01 14.06
N ALA A 88 -6.63 5.13 14.02
CA ALA A 88 -7.20 6.47 13.83
C ALA A 88 -7.70 6.74 12.40
N GLY A 89 -7.51 5.81 11.46
CA GLY A 89 -7.96 5.93 10.08
C GLY A 89 -7.13 6.93 9.25
N TYR A 90 -5.86 7.14 9.58
CA TYR A 90 -5.01 8.10 8.87
C TYR A 90 -4.23 7.49 7.71
N VAL A 91 -4.17 6.17 7.59
CA VAL A 91 -3.41 5.49 6.52
C VAL A 91 -4.32 5.14 5.33
N TYR A 92 -3.87 5.47 4.13
CA TYR A 92 -4.61 5.26 2.88
C TYR A 92 -3.69 4.71 1.78
N PHE A 93 -4.26 3.97 0.83
CA PHE A 93 -3.64 3.71 -0.47
C PHE A 93 -4.20 4.66 -1.52
N ALA A 94 -3.31 5.31 -2.27
CA ALA A 94 -3.69 5.91 -3.55
C ALA A 94 -3.92 4.81 -4.59
N MET A 95 -4.96 4.96 -5.39
CA MET A 95 -5.30 4.00 -6.44
C MET A 95 -5.09 4.66 -7.80
N PRO A 96 -3.91 4.50 -8.44
CA PRO A 96 -3.71 4.97 -9.80
C PRO A 96 -4.60 4.23 -10.81
N PRO A 97 -4.99 4.87 -11.92
CA PRO A 97 -5.72 4.20 -12.97
C PRO A 97 -4.84 3.16 -13.68
N LEU A 98 -5.43 2.04 -14.07
CA LEU A 98 -4.78 1.00 -14.88
C LEU A 98 -4.81 1.32 -16.36
N TYR A 99 -5.80 2.08 -16.83
CA TYR A 99 -5.96 2.39 -18.25
C TYR A 99 -6.26 3.86 -18.49
N LYS A 100 -5.71 4.39 -19.57
CA LYS A 100 -6.13 5.62 -20.23
C LYS A 100 -6.78 5.27 -21.56
N ILE A 101 -8.01 5.72 -21.75
CA ILE A 101 -8.81 5.47 -22.94
C ILE A 101 -9.04 6.82 -23.63
N THR A 102 -8.61 6.95 -24.87
CA THR A 102 -8.78 8.18 -25.66
C THR A 102 -9.77 7.93 -26.79
N ILE A 103 -10.89 8.65 -26.76
CA ILE A 103 -12.03 8.53 -27.69
C ILE A 103 -12.20 9.88 -28.39
N GLY A 104 -11.68 9.99 -29.60
CA GLY A 104 -11.61 11.27 -30.32
C GLY A 104 -10.80 12.30 -29.52
N LYS A 105 -11.47 13.32 -28.96
CA LYS A 105 -10.85 14.35 -28.10
C LYS A 105 -11.03 14.12 -26.61
N LYS A 106 -11.83 13.12 -26.19
CA LYS A 106 -12.10 12.84 -24.78
C LYS A 106 -11.10 11.82 -24.24
N VAL A 107 -10.62 12.06 -23.04
CA VAL A 107 -9.75 11.12 -22.29
C VAL A 107 -10.53 10.65 -21.06
N GLN A 108 -10.58 9.35 -20.84
CA GLN A 108 -11.17 8.72 -19.67
C GLN A 108 -10.18 7.74 -19.04
N TYR A 109 -10.25 7.59 -17.72
CA TYR A 109 -9.37 6.70 -16.96
C TYR A 109 -10.18 5.57 -16.34
N ALA A 110 -9.64 4.36 -16.39
CA ALA A 110 -10.23 3.18 -15.76
C ALA A 110 -9.28 2.62 -14.68
N TYR A 111 -9.83 2.29 -13.51
CA TYR A 111 -9.07 1.83 -12.34
C TYR A 111 -9.00 0.31 -12.22
N ASP A 112 -9.80 -0.40 -13.01
CA ASP A 112 -9.83 -1.85 -13.13
C ASP A 112 -10.31 -2.26 -14.54
N GLU A 113 -10.33 -3.57 -14.78
CA GLU A 113 -10.78 -4.13 -16.06
C GLU A 113 -12.28 -3.92 -16.29
N GLU A 114 -13.09 -3.99 -15.23
CA GLU A 114 -14.55 -3.81 -15.32
C GLU A 114 -14.90 -2.38 -15.73
N ALA A 115 -14.27 -1.38 -15.12
CA ALA A 115 -14.39 0.03 -15.47
C ALA A 115 -13.93 0.27 -16.91
N ARG A 116 -12.88 -0.42 -17.38
CA ARG A 116 -12.44 -0.33 -18.79
C ARG A 116 -13.54 -0.79 -19.73
N VAL A 117 -14.13 -1.96 -19.46
CA VAL A 117 -15.23 -2.51 -20.27
C VAL A 117 -16.44 -1.59 -20.24
N LYS A 118 -16.82 -1.08 -19.05
CA LYS A 118 -17.94 -0.16 -18.88
C LYS A 118 -17.75 1.13 -19.68
N ILE A 119 -16.57 1.74 -19.64
CA ILE A 119 -16.26 2.95 -20.41
C ILE A 119 -16.42 2.69 -21.92
N LEU A 120 -15.96 1.53 -22.42
CA LEU A 120 -16.10 1.19 -23.83
C LEU A 120 -17.58 1.00 -24.23
N GLN A 121 -18.37 0.34 -23.38
CA GLN A 121 -19.81 0.14 -23.59
C GLN A 121 -20.59 1.47 -23.60
N GLU A 122 -20.35 2.34 -22.62
CA GLU A 122 -21.01 3.65 -22.51
C GLU A 122 -20.75 4.55 -23.72
N ASN A 123 -19.60 4.37 -24.38
CA ASN A 123 -19.24 5.10 -25.60
C ASN A 123 -19.60 4.35 -26.89
N ASN A 124 -20.37 3.26 -26.82
CA ASN A 124 -20.76 2.42 -27.96
C ASN A 124 -19.57 1.87 -28.77
N ILE A 125 -18.46 1.58 -28.10
CA ILE A 125 -17.27 0.99 -28.72
C ILE A 125 -17.33 -0.52 -28.54
N SER A 126 -17.71 -1.22 -29.60
CA SER A 126 -17.73 -2.69 -29.64
C SER A 126 -16.36 -3.31 -29.93
N ASP A 127 -15.48 -2.56 -30.59
CA ASP A 127 -14.14 -3.01 -30.96
C ASP A 127 -13.07 -2.11 -30.29
N PRO A 128 -12.40 -2.58 -29.22
CA PRO A 128 -11.38 -1.82 -28.50
C PRO A 128 -10.20 -1.36 -29.38
N SER A 129 -9.94 -2.04 -30.51
CA SER A 129 -8.84 -1.67 -31.41
C SER A 129 -9.08 -0.34 -32.14
N LYS A 130 -10.34 0.15 -32.16
CA LYS A 130 -10.72 1.43 -32.78
C LYS A 130 -10.43 2.64 -31.89
N VAL A 131 -9.97 2.43 -30.66
CA VAL A 131 -9.64 3.51 -29.72
C VAL A 131 -8.26 3.33 -29.14
N ALA A 132 -7.62 4.44 -28.80
CA ALA A 132 -6.30 4.41 -28.20
C ALA A 132 -6.44 4.08 -26.71
N ILE A 133 -6.07 2.85 -26.34
CA ILE A 133 -6.02 2.38 -24.96
C ILE A 133 -4.56 2.22 -24.56
N GLN A 134 -4.13 2.99 -23.56
CA GLN A 134 -2.83 2.84 -22.92
C GLN A 134 -3.04 2.19 -21.55
N ARG A 135 -2.29 1.12 -21.27
CA ARG A 135 -2.24 0.51 -19.93
C ARG A 135 -1.06 1.08 -19.18
N TYR A 136 -1.29 1.51 -17.95
CA TYR A 136 -0.24 1.93 -17.02
C TYR A 136 0.27 0.73 -16.24
N LYS A 137 1.59 0.57 -16.18
CA LYS A 137 2.23 -0.43 -15.30
C LYS A 137 2.77 0.20 -14.02
N GLY A 138 3.27 1.42 -14.11
CA GLY A 138 3.79 2.17 -12.97
C GLY A 138 3.48 3.66 -13.06
N LEU A 139 3.64 4.37 -11.94
CA LEU A 139 3.38 5.79 -11.82
C LEU A 139 4.32 6.62 -12.70
N GLY A 140 5.54 6.12 -12.96
CA GLY A 140 6.52 6.78 -13.83
C GLY A 140 6.12 6.86 -15.32
N GLU A 141 5.09 6.13 -15.74
CA GLU A 141 4.53 6.22 -17.10
C GLU A 141 3.52 7.37 -17.26
N MET A 142 3.18 8.05 -16.16
CA MET A 142 2.28 9.20 -16.14
C MET A 142 3.08 10.50 -16.12
N ASN A 143 2.64 11.50 -16.88
CA ASN A 143 3.14 12.85 -16.70
C ASN A 143 2.51 13.52 -15.47
N ALA A 144 3.05 14.68 -15.07
CA ALA A 144 2.62 15.37 -13.84
C ALA A 144 1.12 15.74 -13.83
N GLU A 145 0.56 16.18 -14.96
CA GLU A 145 -0.86 16.54 -15.07
C GLU A 145 -1.76 15.31 -14.94
N GLN A 146 -1.35 14.19 -15.53
CA GLN A 146 -2.05 12.91 -15.40
C GLN A 146 -2.01 12.41 -13.98
N LEU A 147 -0.85 12.43 -13.33
CA LEU A 147 -0.71 12.01 -11.94
C LEU A 147 -1.57 12.88 -11.02
N TRP A 148 -1.53 14.21 -11.21
CA TRP A 148 -2.34 15.14 -10.45
C TRP A 148 -3.84 14.83 -10.56
N SER A 149 -4.36 14.87 -11.79
CA SER A 149 -5.80 14.74 -12.07
C SER A 149 -6.39 13.39 -11.70
N THR A 150 -5.57 12.34 -11.61
CA THR A 150 -6.06 10.97 -11.34
C THR A 150 -5.81 10.50 -9.91
N THR A 151 -4.71 10.92 -9.27
CA THR A 151 -4.29 10.34 -7.98
C THR A 151 -4.06 11.33 -6.86
N MET A 152 -3.81 12.61 -7.17
CA MET A 152 -3.47 13.60 -6.15
C MET A 152 -4.60 14.60 -5.88
N ASP A 153 -5.38 14.92 -6.92
CA ASP A 153 -6.50 15.86 -6.87
C ASP A 153 -7.57 15.39 -5.85
N PRO A 154 -7.82 16.14 -4.77
CA PRO A 154 -8.80 15.78 -3.75
C PRO A 154 -10.22 15.55 -4.27
N GLU A 155 -10.60 16.17 -5.40
CA GLU A 155 -11.94 16.03 -5.97
C GLU A 155 -12.11 14.73 -6.77
N ASN A 156 -11.03 14.24 -7.39
CA ASN A 156 -11.09 13.15 -8.37
C ASN A 156 -10.35 11.88 -7.95
N ARG A 157 -9.45 11.97 -6.96
CA ARG A 157 -8.61 10.83 -6.55
C ARG A 157 -9.42 9.73 -5.87
N LEU A 158 -9.04 8.49 -6.16
CA LEU A 158 -9.54 7.32 -5.45
C LEU A 158 -8.56 6.92 -4.35
N LEU A 159 -9.01 6.95 -3.10
CA LEU A 159 -8.26 6.48 -1.93
C LEU A 159 -8.95 5.27 -1.29
N LYS A 160 -8.18 4.27 -0.89
CA LYS A 160 -8.65 3.18 -0.03
C LYS A 160 -8.09 3.38 1.37
N GLN A 161 -8.95 3.55 2.37
CA GLN A 161 -8.53 3.64 3.77
C GLN A 161 -8.12 2.26 4.29
N VAL A 162 -7.05 2.21 5.06
CA VAL A 162 -6.58 0.98 5.72
C VAL A 162 -7.23 0.87 7.08
N THR A 163 -7.82 -0.29 7.38
CA THR A 163 -8.50 -0.59 8.65
C THR A 163 -7.95 -1.89 9.23
N ILE A 164 -8.07 -2.04 10.56
CA ILE A 164 -7.75 -3.29 11.27
C ILE A 164 -9.06 -3.81 11.84
N GLU A 165 -9.54 -4.94 11.32
CA GLU A 165 -10.74 -5.59 11.84
C GLU A 165 -10.42 -6.41 13.09
N ASN A 166 -9.38 -7.25 13.01
CA ASN A 166 -8.86 -8.02 14.13
C ASN A 166 -7.33 -7.90 14.18
N ALA A 167 -6.82 -7.29 15.24
CA ALA A 167 -5.38 -7.09 15.42
C ALA A 167 -4.63 -8.42 15.64
N ALA A 168 -5.26 -9.44 16.25
CA ALA A 168 -4.63 -10.74 16.47
C ALA A 168 -4.51 -11.53 15.17
N ASP A 169 -5.54 -11.53 14.33
CA ASP A 169 -5.48 -12.21 13.03
C ASP A 169 -4.48 -11.52 12.10
N ALA A 170 -4.49 -10.18 12.07
CA ALA A 170 -3.53 -9.40 11.30
C ALA A 170 -2.08 -9.69 11.73
N ASP A 171 -1.83 -9.81 13.03
CA ASP A 171 -0.54 -10.17 13.60
C ASP A 171 -0.03 -11.53 13.11
N ILE A 172 -0.88 -12.56 13.17
CA ILE A 172 -0.56 -13.91 12.65
C ILE A 172 -0.17 -13.84 11.17
N ILE A 173 -0.95 -13.11 10.37
CA ILE A 173 -0.70 -12.95 8.93
C ILE A 173 0.62 -12.20 8.68
N PHE A 174 0.90 -11.11 9.40
CA PHE A 174 2.17 -10.39 9.26
C PHE A 174 3.36 -11.26 9.65
N THR A 175 3.28 -12.00 10.76
CA THR A 175 4.36 -12.89 11.17
C THR A 175 4.58 -14.03 10.17
N MET A 176 3.51 -14.63 9.63
CA MET A 176 3.62 -15.68 8.60
C MET A 176 4.25 -15.15 7.30
N LEU A 177 3.76 -14.02 6.77
CA LEU A 177 4.19 -13.49 5.49
C LEU A 177 5.53 -12.76 5.55
N MET A 178 5.83 -12.09 6.67
CA MET A 178 6.99 -11.21 6.80
C MET A 178 8.08 -11.76 7.73
N GLY A 179 7.77 -12.72 8.59
CA GLY A 179 8.67 -13.31 9.60
C GLY A 179 9.71 -14.29 9.04
N GLU A 180 10.56 -14.87 9.88
CA GLU A 180 11.72 -15.64 9.42
C GLU A 180 11.36 -17.01 8.84
N GLU A 181 10.29 -17.63 9.34
CA GLU A 181 9.85 -18.96 8.94
C GLU A 181 9.44 -19.03 7.47
N VAL A 182 10.05 -19.98 6.74
CA VAL A 182 9.83 -20.16 5.30
C VAL A 182 8.69 -21.14 5.02
N ALA A 183 8.59 -22.23 5.80
CA ALA A 183 7.64 -23.30 5.52
C ALA A 183 6.17 -22.83 5.58
N PRO A 184 5.70 -22.15 6.65
CA PRO A 184 4.30 -21.71 6.73
C PRO A 184 3.94 -20.71 5.61
N ARG A 185 4.90 -19.86 5.24
CA ARG A 185 4.73 -18.92 4.13
C ARG A 185 4.60 -19.63 2.80
N ARG A 186 5.40 -20.67 2.55
CA ARG A 186 5.34 -21.45 1.31
C ARG A 186 3.98 -22.13 1.20
N GLU A 187 3.55 -22.84 2.24
CA GLU A 187 2.24 -23.50 2.28
C GLU A 187 1.11 -22.51 2.00
N PHE A 188 1.12 -21.35 2.65
CA PHE A 188 0.13 -20.30 2.41
C PHE A 188 0.10 -19.85 0.94
N ILE A 189 1.26 -19.66 0.31
CA ILE A 189 1.34 -19.26 -1.10
C ILE A 189 0.80 -20.38 -2.00
N GLU A 190 1.18 -21.63 -1.76
CA GLU A 190 0.72 -22.79 -2.55
C GLU A 190 -0.80 -22.98 -2.47
N GLU A 191 -1.39 -22.80 -1.29
CA GLU A 191 -2.84 -22.94 -1.10
C GLU A 191 -3.66 -21.80 -1.74
N ASN A 192 -3.12 -20.58 -1.76
CA ASN A 192 -3.90 -19.38 -2.11
C ASN A 192 -3.55 -18.79 -3.48
N ALA A 193 -2.40 -19.14 -4.07
CA ALA A 193 -2.02 -18.61 -5.36
C ALA A 193 -2.64 -19.43 -6.50
N THR A 194 -3.44 -18.77 -7.33
CA THR A 194 -4.15 -19.40 -8.47
C THR A 194 -3.22 -19.99 -9.53
N TYR A 195 -1.93 -19.62 -9.54
CA TYR A 195 -0.94 -20.02 -10.56
C TYR A 195 0.45 -20.39 -10.00
N ALA A 196 0.64 -20.47 -8.68
CA ALA A 196 1.95 -20.80 -8.13
C ALA A 196 2.11 -22.32 -7.94
N ASN A 197 2.38 -23.03 -9.04
CA ASN A 197 3.10 -24.30 -8.92
C ASN A 197 4.56 -23.94 -8.65
N ILE A 198 4.89 -23.78 -7.37
CA ILE A 198 6.27 -23.69 -6.92
C ILE A 198 6.78 -25.13 -6.98
N ASP A 199 7.65 -25.39 -7.96
CA ASP A 199 8.28 -26.67 -8.28
C ASP A 199 7.48 -27.63 -9.19
N ALA A 200 7.73 -27.51 -10.50
CA ALA A 200 7.68 -28.60 -11.47
C ALA A 200 9.06 -28.76 -12.12
#